data_AF-A0A3P6MZH5-F1
#
_entry.id   AF-A0A3P6MZH5-F1
#
_cell.length_a   1.000
_cell.length_b   1.000
_cell.length_c   1.000
_cell.angle_alpha   90.00
_cell.angle_beta   90.00
_cell.angle_gamma   90.00
#
_symmetry.space_group_name_H-M   'P 1'
#
loop_
_entity.id
_entity.type
_entity.pdbx_description
1 polymer ?
#
loop_
_entity_poly.entity_id
_entity_poly.type
_entity_poly.pdbx_seq_one_letter_code
_entity_poly.pdbx_strand_id
1 'polypeptide(L)'
;MCSYLQPERRTSEHHGVRCDGCDREVVGNRYKCTVCHDYDLCEECERQGRHSQHPMTRYSTPIIPVGSSQAADLYNTLTLRSRNRRTPLNIDGIPRLSGEQLCNQRTLPPGQSCVICFIQPPEEPVGCVQCRQIIGCRRCVIEWNNSCNRSIPNCPLCRAEWYLGPEIVRWDELRTN
;
A
#
# COMPACT_ATOMS: atom_id res chain seq x y z
N MET A 1 28.27 -27.33 12.74
CA MET A 1 26.81 -27.19 12.62
C MET A 1 26.47 -25.72 12.89
N CYS A 2 26.35 -24.90 11.84
CA CYS A 2 25.92 -23.50 12.01
C CYS A 2 24.40 -23.45 11.93
N SER A 3 23.75 -23.12 13.04
CA SER A 3 22.31 -22.86 13.13
C SER A 3 22.00 -21.53 12.46
N TYR A 4 21.18 -21.57 11.41
CA TYR A 4 20.57 -20.38 10.80
C TYR A 4 19.65 -19.71 11.82
N LEU A 5 20.08 -18.60 12.39
CA LEU A 5 19.17 -17.65 13.03
C LEU A 5 18.38 -16.99 11.90
N GLN A 6 17.10 -17.35 11.78
CA GLN A 6 16.17 -16.73 10.85
C GLN A 6 16.04 -15.25 11.21
N PRO A 7 16.11 -14.30 10.26
CA PRO A 7 15.78 -12.93 10.55
C PRO A 7 14.30 -12.89 10.94
N GLU A 8 14.02 -12.52 12.19
CA GLU A 8 12.68 -12.30 12.69
C GLU A 8 11.98 -11.35 11.72
N ARG A 9 10.95 -11.86 11.03
CA ARG A 9 10.07 -11.02 10.23
C ARG A 9 9.56 -9.96 11.19
N ARG A 10 9.90 -8.68 10.95
CA ARG A 10 9.27 -7.58 11.69
C ARG A 10 7.78 -7.70 11.43
N THR A 11 7.06 -8.30 12.36
CA THR A 11 5.62 -8.45 12.25
C THR A 11 5.02 -7.08 12.50
N SER A 12 4.30 -6.55 11.52
CA SER A 12 3.50 -5.34 11.71
C SER A 12 2.46 -5.63 12.80
N GLU A 13 2.68 -5.16 14.02
CA GLU A 13 1.73 -5.31 15.12
C GLU A 13 0.68 -4.20 15.03
N HIS A 14 -0.59 -4.60 15.02
CA HIS A 14 -1.71 -3.66 15.04
C HIS A 14 -2.19 -3.47 16.48
N HIS A 15 -1.43 -2.68 17.25
CA HIS A 15 -1.77 -2.39 18.65
C HIS A 15 -3.19 -1.84 18.79
N GLY A 16 -3.94 -2.37 19.76
CA GLY A 16 -5.32 -1.98 20.02
C GLY A 16 -6.36 -2.59 19.07
N VAL A 17 -5.97 -3.48 18.16
CA VAL A 17 -6.89 -4.21 17.27
C VAL A 17 -6.92 -5.69 17.66
N ARG A 18 -8.11 -6.20 17.98
CA ARG A 18 -8.34 -7.61 18.29
C ARG A 18 -9.08 -8.29 17.14
N CYS A 19 -8.74 -9.55 16.90
CA CYS A 19 -9.43 -10.38 15.92
C CYS A 19 -10.75 -10.91 16.49
N ASP A 20 -11.89 -10.62 15.88
CA ASP A 20 -13.21 -11.14 16.29
C ASP A 20 -13.36 -12.66 16.12
N GLY A 21 -12.48 -13.28 15.33
CA GLY A 21 -12.50 -14.72 15.09
C GLY A 21 -11.75 -15.55 16.15
N CYS A 22 -10.79 -14.96 16.86
CA CYS A 22 -9.97 -15.68 17.85
C CYS A 22 -9.60 -14.88 19.10
N ASP A 23 -10.10 -13.66 19.24
CA ASP A 23 -9.91 -12.74 20.37
C ASP A 23 -8.44 -12.37 20.70
N ARG A 24 -7.51 -12.70 19.80
CA ARG A 24 -6.09 -12.32 19.94
C ARG A 24 -5.79 -11.00 19.25
N GLU A 25 -4.74 -10.33 19.69
CA GLU A 25 -4.22 -9.15 18.99
C GLU A 25 -3.79 -9.52 17.56
N VAL A 26 -4.01 -8.59 16.64
CA VAL A 26 -3.69 -8.80 15.23
C VAL A 26 -2.21 -8.51 14.99
N VAL A 27 -1.48 -9.56 14.64
CA VAL A 27 -0.07 -9.52 14.28
C VAL A 27 0.07 -9.84 12.79
N GLY A 28 0.80 -9.02 12.04
CA GLY A 28 0.98 -9.16 10.60
C GLY A 28 -0.12 -8.45 9.80
N ASN A 29 -0.81 -9.17 8.91
CA ASN A 29 -1.89 -8.60 8.12
C ASN A 29 -3.20 -8.52 8.92
N ARG A 30 -3.77 -7.32 9.03
CA ARG A 30 -5.12 -7.07 9.54
C ARG A 30 -6.13 -7.09 8.40
N TYR A 31 -7.25 -7.77 8.61
CA TYR A 31 -8.34 -7.85 7.64
C TYR A 31 -9.59 -7.22 8.26
N LYS A 32 -10.00 -6.05 7.77
CA LYS A 32 -11.21 -5.39 8.25
C LYS A 32 -12.38 -5.66 7.31
N CYS A 33 -13.52 -6.05 7.85
CA CYS A 33 -14.76 -6.14 7.08
C CYS A 33 -15.20 -4.74 6.60
N THR A 34 -15.59 -4.67 5.33
CA THR A 34 -16.09 -3.42 4.71
C THR A 34 -17.58 -3.19 4.95
N VAL A 35 -18.30 -4.26 5.34
CA VAL A 35 -19.75 -4.27 5.56
C VAL A 35 -20.09 -4.20 7.05
N CYS A 36 -19.44 -5.01 7.87
CA CYS A 36 -19.68 -5.06 9.31
C CYS A 36 -19.00 -3.90 10.05
N HIS A 37 -19.71 -3.36 11.04
CA HIS A 37 -19.14 -2.40 11.97
C HIS A 37 -18.10 -3.08 12.85
N ASP A 38 -16.91 -2.47 12.94
CA ASP A 38 -15.82 -2.89 13.83
C ASP A 38 -15.45 -4.39 13.80
N TYR A 39 -15.54 -5.03 12.63
CA TYR A 39 -15.16 -6.43 12.48
C TYR A 39 -13.78 -6.58 11.84
N ASP A 40 -12.85 -7.21 12.54
CA ASP A 40 -11.45 -7.40 12.22
C ASP A 40 -11.02 -8.85 12.37
N LEU A 41 -10.24 -9.35 11.43
CA LEU A 41 -9.64 -10.67 11.45
C LEU A 41 -8.12 -10.58 11.34
N CYS A 42 -7.42 -11.49 12.03
CA CYS A 42 -6.02 -11.76 11.77
C CYS A 42 -5.87 -12.64 10.51
N GLU A 43 -4.66 -12.65 9.94
CA GLU A 43 -4.30 -13.47 8.78
C GLU A 43 -4.71 -14.94 8.91
N GLU A 44 -4.55 -15.53 10.09
CA GLU A 44 -4.94 -16.92 10.33
C GLU A 44 -6.45 -17.13 10.22
N CYS A 45 -7.24 -16.22 10.79
CA CYS A 45 -8.70 -16.37 10.79
C CYS A 45 -9.29 -16.12 9.40
N GLU A 46 -8.73 -15.17 8.66
CA GLU A 46 -9.12 -14.94 7.27
C GLU A 46 -8.76 -16.14 6.38
N ARG A 47 -7.56 -16.71 6.54
CA ARG A 47 -7.14 -17.93 5.83
C ARG A 47 -8.02 -19.15 6.12
N GLN A 48 -8.55 -19.24 7.34
CA GLN A 48 -9.52 -20.27 7.73
C GLN A 48 -10.93 -20.03 7.14
N GLY A 49 -11.13 -18.96 6.36
CA GLY A 49 -12.41 -18.63 5.75
C GLY A 49 -13.45 -18.10 6.74
N ARG A 50 -13.02 -17.64 7.94
CA ARG A 50 -13.94 -16.99 8.87
C ARG A 50 -14.45 -15.71 8.23
N HIS A 51 -15.75 -15.48 8.32
CA HIS A 51 -16.41 -14.27 7.80
C HIS A 51 -16.26 -14.05 6.28
N SER A 52 -16.17 -15.14 5.50
CA SER A 52 -15.98 -15.09 4.04
C SER A 52 -17.19 -14.56 3.24
N GLN A 53 -18.34 -14.36 3.88
CA GLN A 53 -19.55 -13.81 3.25
C GLN A 53 -19.46 -12.31 2.94
N HIS A 54 -18.47 -11.58 3.49
CA HIS A 54 -18.30 -10.16 3.27
C HIS A 54 -16.89 -9.82 2.75
N PRO A 55 -16.76 -8.79 1.89
CA PRO A 55 -15.46 -8.35 1.41
C PRO A 55 -14.60 -7.76 2.54
N MET A 56 -13.35 -8.21 2.60
CA MET A 56 -12.35 -7.81 3.61
C MET A 56 -11.27 -6.92 2.99
N THR A 57 -10.91 -5.82 3.67
CA THR A 57 -9.78 -4.96 3.32
C THR A 57 -8.54 -5.40 4.10
N ARG A 58 -7.42 -5.65 3.39
CA ARG A 58 -6.13 -5.98 4.00
C ARG A 58 -5.33 -4.72 4.35
N TYR A 59 -4.86 -4.66 5.58
CA TYR A 59 -3.91 -3.67 6.09
C TYR A 59 -2.62 -4.39 6.48
N SER A 60 -1.51 -4.05 5.82
CA SER A 60 -0.21 -4.68 6.06
C SER A 60 0.69 -3.88 7.01
N THR A 61 0.26 -2.67 7.41
CA THR A 61 0.96 -1.80 8.37
C THR A 61 -0.04 -1.18 9.34
N PRO A 62 0.35 -0.93 10.60
CA PRO A 62 -0.51 -0.22 11.55
C PRO A 62 -0.79 1.20 11.04
N ILE A 63 -2.05 1.60 11.12
CA ILE A 63 -2.47 2.98 10.84
C ILE A 63 -2.15 3.78 12.08
N ILE A 64 -1.16 4.67 12.01
CA ILE A 64 -0.88 5.62 13.08
C ILE A 64 -1.88 6.77 12.93
N PRO A 65 -2.75 7.04 13.92
CA PRO A 65 -3.63 8.19 13.85
C PRO A 65 -2.79 9.47 13.87
N VAL A 66 -2.86 10.27 12.80
CA VAL A 66 -2.21 11.58 12.73
C VAL A 66 -3.00 12.55 13.61
N GLY A 67 -2.61 12.60 14.88
CA GLY A 67 -3.17 13.50 15.89
C GLY A 67 -2.25 13.74 17.09
N SER A 68 -1.07 13.10 17.14
CA SER A 68 -0.04 13.38 18.13
C SER A 68 1.10 14.15 17.47
N SER A 69 1.53 15.21 18.13
CA SER A 69 2.44 16.29 17.70
C SER A 69 3.87 15.88 17.30
N GLN A 70 4.14 14.61 17.00
CA GLN A 70 5.46 14.10 16.60
C GLN A 70 5.52 13.64 15.12
N ALA A 71 4.41 13.71 14.37
CA ALA A 71 4.35 13.24 12.98
C ALA A 71 4.99 14.20 11.95
N ALA A 72 5.16 15.49 12.27
CA ALA A 72 5.69 16.49 11.33
C ALA A 72 7.20 16.32 11.07
N ASP A 73 7.96 15.84 12.06
CA ASP A 73 9.42 15.76 11.97
C ASP A 73 9.90 14.54 11.15
N LEU A 74 9.11 13.46 11.13
CA LEU A 74 9.42 12.28 10.31
C LEU A 74 9.05 12.50 8.83
N TYR A 75 7.98 13.24 8.52
CA TYR A 75 7.60 13.56 7.14
C TYR A 75 8.57 14.53 6.45
N ASN A 76 9.15 15.48 7.19
CA ASN A 76 10.15 16.41 6.66
C ASN A 76 11.52 15.76 6.38
N THR A 77 11.88 14.71 7.12
CA THR A 77 13.17 14.03 6.91
C THR A 77 13.18 13.20 5.61
N LEU A 78 12.02 12.72 5.16
CA LEU A 78 11.88 11.94 3.93
C LEU A 78 11.73 12.80 2.66
N THR A 79 11.25 14.04 2.78
CA THR A 79 10.90 14.89 1.62
C THR A 79 11.96 15.94 1.23
N LEU A 80 12.92 16.28 2.11
CA LEU A 80 13.93 17.32 1.83
C LEU A 80 15.24 16.83 1.17
N ARG A 81 15.46 15.53 0.99
CA ARG A 81 16.68 15.01 0.32
C ARG A 81 16.63 15.01 -1.22
N SER A 82 15.53 15.43 -1.85
CA SER A 82 15.33 15.28 -3.29
C SER A 82 15.43 16.57 -4.13
N ARG A 83 16.07 17.65 -3.64
CA ARG A 83 16.18 18.92 -4.39
C ARG A 83 17.58 19.42 -4.74
N ASN A 84 18.63 18.61 -4.64
CA ASN A 84 19.90 19.01 -5.24
C ASN A 84 20.70 17.83 -5.78
N ARG A 85 20.59 17.61 -7.09
CA ARG A 85 21.70 17.18 -7.94
C ARG A 85 21.35 17.49 -9.40
N ARG A 86 21.96 18.56 -9.93
CA ARG A 86 22.03 18.84 -11.37
C ARG A 86 22.67 17.64 -12.07
N THR A 87 21.99 17.03 -13.01
CA THR A 87 22.52 16.00 -13.91
C THR A 87 23.27 16.67 -15.07
N PRO A 88 24.53 16.34 -15.36
CA PRO A 88 25.12 16.62 -16.67
C PRO A 88 24.71 15.54 -17.67
N LEU A 89 24.33 15.95 -18.88
CA LEU A 89 24.08 15.08 -20.03
C LEU A 89 25.41 14.61 -20.65
N ASN A 90 25.44 13.38 -21.19
CA ASN A 90 26.30 12.97 -22.32
C ASN A 90 25.60 11.80 -23.04
N ILE A 91 25.13 11.95 -24.30
CA ILE A 91 25.84 11.71 -25.58
C ILE A 91 26.76 10.48 -25.59
N ASP A 92 26.16 9.33 -25.91
CA ASP A 92 26.73 8.06 -26.40
C ASP A 92 27.79 7.33 -25.56
N GLY A 93 27.32 6.32 -24.81
CA GLY A 93 28.19 5.36 -24.09
C GLY A 93 27.43 4.21 -23.41
N ILE A 94 26.56 3.52 -24.15
CA ILE A 94 25.68 2.44 -23.65
C ILE A 94 26.45 1.11 -23.47
N PRO A 95 26.44 0.48 -22.28
CA PRO A 95 26.65 -0.96 -22.18
C PRO A 95 25.34 -1.69 -22.53
N ARG A 96 25.35 -2.55 -23.55
CA ARG A 96 24.25 -3.49 -23.84
C ARG A 96 24.12 -4.47 -22.66
N LEU A 97 23.11 -4.25 -21.81
CA LEU A 97 22.68 -5.25 -20.85
C LEU A 97 21.73 -6.23 -21.55
N SER A 98 22.06 -7.51 -21.51
CA SER A 98 21.28 -8.63 -22.04
C SER A 98 19.91 -8.72 -21.36
N GLY A 99 18.89 -9.10 -22.13
CA GLY A 99 17.46 -9.02 -21.81
C GLY A 99 16.95 -9.91 -20.67
N GLU A 100 17.80 -10.45 -19.81
CA GLU A 100 17.41 -11.34 -18.69
C GLU A 100 17.45 -10.65 -17.31
N GLN A 101 18.03 -9.45 -17.20
CA GLN A 101 18.14 -8.73 -15.92
C GLN A 101 17.04 -7.67 -15.67
N LEU A 102 16.08 -7.52 -16.60
CA LEU A 102 14.97 -6.55 -16.49
C LEU A 102 13.66 -7.14 -15.93
N CYS A 103 13.54 -8.47 -15.79
CA CYS A 103 12.25 -9.11 -15.47
C CYS A 103 11.90 -9.19 -13.97
N ASN A 104 12.83 -8.86 -13.06
CA ASN A 104 12.67 -9.14 -11.63
C ASN A 104 12.29 -7.94 -10.75
N GLN A 105 12.10 -6.73 -11.31
CA GLN A 105 11.99 -5.51 -10.50
C GLN A 105 10.80 -4.58 -10.82
N ARG A 106 9.92 -4.92 -11.76
CA ARG A 106 8.81 -4.03 -12.20
C ARG A 106 7.48 -4.74 -12.46
N THR A 107 7.36 -5.98 -12.02
CA THR A 107 6.18 -6.80 -12.27
C THR A 107 5.24 -6.73 -11.09
N LEU A 108 4.02 -6.25 -11.35
CA LEU A 108 2.89 -6.33 -10.43
C LEU A 108 2.70 -7.79 -9.97
N PRO A 109 2.29 -8.04 -8.71
CA PRO A 109 1.85 -9.36 -8.30
C PRO A 109 0.78 -9.91 -9.27
N PRO A 110 0.74 -11.24 -9.51
CA PRO A 110 -0.28 -11.85 -10.37
C PRO A 110 -1.69 -11.54 -9.85
N GLY A 111 -2.63 -11.30 -10.78
CA GLY A 111 -4.05 -11.08 -10.46
C GLY A 111 -4.41 -9.67 -9.96
N GLN A 112 -3.49 -8.71 -10.02
CA GLN A 112 -3.78 -7.32 -9.66
C GLN A 112 -4.60 -6.63 -10.76
N SER A 113 -5.73 -6.04 -10.37
CA SER A 113 -6.65 -5.32 -11.25
C SER A 113 -6.84 -3.87 -10.79
N CYS A 114 -7.27 -3.01 -11.70
CA CYS A 114 -7.80 -1.72 -11.31
C CYS A 114 -9.15 -1.91 -10.61
N VAL A 115 -9.34 -1.39 -9.39
CA VAL A 115 -10.64 -1.54 -8.69
C VAL A 115 -11.77 -0.68 -9.27
N ILE A 116 -11.44 0.20 -10.22
CA ILE A 116 -12.39 1.13 -10.86
C ILE A 116 -12.80 0.63 -12.25
N CYS A 117 -11.84 0.20 -13.08
CA CYS A 117 -12.12 -0.27 -14.44
C CYS A 117 -11.91 -1.77 -14.66
N PHE A 118 -11.47 -2.49 -13.63
CA PHE A 118 -11.25 -3.95 -13.63
C PHE A 118 -10.21 -4.49 -14.61
N ILE A 119 -9.45 -3.61 -15.29
CA ILE A 119 -8.37 -4.00 -16.21
C ILE A 119 -7.23 -4.70 -15.44
N GLN A 120 -6.74 -5.81 -16.00
CA GLN A 120 -5.59 -6.60 -15.53
C GLN A 120 -4.51 -6.72 -16.61
N PRO A 121 -3.24 -6.33 -16.34
CA PRO A 121 -2.81 -5.50 -15.22
C PRO A 121 -3.25 -4.04 -15.40
N PRO A 122 -3.43 -3.26 -14.33
CA PRO A 122 -3.71 -1.82 -14.43
C PRO A 122 -2.60 -1.08 -15.19
N GLU A 123 -3.00 -0.18 -16.09
CA GLU A 123 -2.11 0.73 -16.81
C GLU A 123 -1.61 1.83 -15.88
N GLU A 124 -0.30 2.06 -15.84
CA GLU A 124 0.35 2.96 -14.86
C GLU A 124 -0.15 2.69 -13.42
N PRO A 125 0.18 1.54 -12.83
CA PRO A 125 -0.34 1.13 -11.54
C PRO A 125 0.04 2.13 -10.44
N VAL A 126 -0.98 2.63 -9.75
CA VAL A 126 -0.83 3.49 -8.58
C VAL A 126 -1.43 2.82 -7.35
N GLY A 127 -0.89 3.16 -6.19
CA GLY A 127 -1.45 2.75 -4.91
C GLY A 127 -1.44 3.88 -3.89
N CYS A 128 -2.13 3.64 -2.78
CA CYS A 128 -2.25 4.61 -1.70
C CYS A 128 -0.99 4.60 -0.83
N VAL A 129 -0.47 5.78 -0.48
CA VAL A 129 0.65 5.91 0.47
C VAL A 129 0.30 5.41 1.87
N GLN A 130 -0.98 5.49 2.26
CA GLN A 130 -1.44 5.15 3.61
C GLN A 130 -1.60 3.64 3.81
N CYS A 131 -2.35 2.95 2.94
CA CYS A 131 -2.56 1.51 3.07
C CYS A 131 -1.57 0.65 2.30
N ARG A 132 -0.72 1.27 1.46
CA ARG A 132 0.29 0.62 0.63
C ARG A 132 -0.28 -0.48 -0.28
N GLN A 133 -1.57 -0.40 -0.61
CA GLN A 133 -2.24 -1.29 -1.55
C GLN A 133 -2.34 -0.63 -2.94
N ILE A 134 -2.34 -1.47 -3.98
CA ILE A 134 -2.63 -1.04 -5.35
C ILE A 134 -4.10 -0.64 -5.41
N ILE A 135 -4.36 0.57 -5.91
CA ILE A 135 -5.71 1.02 -6.21
C ILE A 135 -6.07 0.63 -7.65
N GLY A 136 -5.18 0.90 -8.60
CA GLY A 136 -5.46 0.63 -10.01
C GLY A 136 -4.75 1.57 -10.96
N CYS A 137 -5.38 1.85 -12.11
CA CYS A 137 -4.79 2.73 -13.12
C CYS A 137 -4.72 4.19 -12.62
N ARG A 138 -3.61 4.88 -12.89
CA ARG A 138 -3.44 6.30 -12.53
C ARG A 138 -4.61 7.16 -13.00
N ARG A 139 -4.99 7.03 -14.28
CA ARG A 139 -6.08 7.80 -14.88
C ARG A 139 -7.42 7.55 -14.17
N CYS A 140 -7.76 6.28 -13.91
CA CYS A 140 -9.01 5.92 -13.25
C CYS A 140 -9.12 6.53 -11.85
N VAL A 141 -8.03 6.54 -11.07
CA VAL A 141 -8.04 7.13 -9.72
C VAL A 141 -8.22 8.64 -9.77
N ILE A 142 -7.59 9.32 -10.73
CA ILE A 142 -7.73 10.78 -10.91
C ILE A 142 -9.16 11.12 -11.35
N GLU A 143 -9.72 10.40 -12.33
CA GLU A 143 -11.09 10.61 -12.80
C GLU A 143 -12.12 10.33 -11.70
N TRP A 144 -11.93 9.26 -10.92
CA TRP A 144 -12.76 8.95 -9.76
C TRP A 144 -12.71 10.06 -8.70
N ASN A 145 -11.51 10.58 -8.40
CA ASN A 145 -11.33 11.69 -7.47
C ASN A 145 -12.07 12.94 -7.96
N ASN A 146 -11.98 13.26 -9.25
CA ASN A 146 -12.63 14.44 -9.84
C ASN A 146 -14.16 14.30 -9.95
N SER A 147 -14.68 13.08 -9.98
CA SER A 147 -16.13 12.80 -10.03
C SER A 147 -16.77 12.65 -8.64
N CYS A 148 -15.97 12.60 -7.58
CA CYS A 148 -16.49 12.61 -6.21
C CYS A 148 -17.06 13.99 -5.86
N ASN A 149 -18.38 14.09 -5.72
CA ASN A 149 -19.05 15.28 -5.18
C ASN A 149 -18.93 15.39 -3.64
N ARG A 150 -17.73 15.09 -3.09
CA ARG A 150 -17.44 15.13 -1.65
C ARG A 150 -16.54 16.33 -1.35
N SER A 151 -16.73 16.93 -0.18
CA SER A 151 -15.87 18.01 0.31
C SER A 151 -14.42 17.56 0.50
N ILE A 152 -14.20 16.28 0.83
CA ILE A 152 -12.88 15.66 0.97
C ILE A 152 -12.93 14.27 0.31
N PRO A 153 -12.19 14.05 -0.80
CA PRO A 153 -12.07 12.72 -1.41
C PRO A 153 -11.22 11.80 -0.52
N ASN A 154 -11.32 10.48 -0.71
CA ASN A 154 -10.59 9.52 0.11
C ASN A 154 -10.15 8.28 -0.68
N CYS A 155 -9.20 7.52 -0.15
CA CYS A 155 -8.79 6.27 -0.77
C CYS A 155 -9.97 5.28 -0.81
N PRO A 156 -10.29 4.67 -1.98
CA PRO A 156 -11.41 3.72 -2.08
C PRO A 156 -11.18 2.41 -1.30
N LEU A 157 -9.93 2.13 -0.90
CA LEU A 157 -9.58 0.91 -0.17
C LEU A 157 -9.55 1.13 1.35
N CYS A 158 -8.83 2.16 1.82
CA CYS A 158 -8.65 2.40 3.25
C CYS A 158 -9.39 3.62 3.81
N ARG A 159 -10.09 4.37 2.96
CA ARG A 159 -10.83 5.60 3.31
C ARG A 159 -9.99 6.73 3.90
N ALA A 160 -8.66 6.68 3.78
CA ALA A 160 -7.80 7.79 4.16
C ALA A 160 -8.13 9.04 3.33
N GLU A 161 -8.28 10.17 4.00
CA GLU A 161 -8.68 11.44 3.40
C GLU A 161 -7.55 12.08 2.57
N TRP A 162 -7.94 12.69 1.45
CA TRP A 162 -7.05 13.28 0.46
C TRP A 162 -7.24 14.79 0.43
N TYR A 163 -6.59 15.50 1.34
CA TYR A 163 -6.80 16.94 1.58
C TYR A 163 -6.38 17.84 0.40
N LEU A 164 -5.43 17.40 -0.43
CA LEU A 164 -4.90 18.16 -1.58
C LEU A 164 -5.10 17.42 -2.93
N GLY A 165 -5.96 16.40 -2.95
CA GLY A 165 -6.10 15.46 -4.06
C GLY A 165 -5.46 14.11 -3.77
N PRO A 166 -5.51 13.15 -4.72
CA PRO A 166 -5.22 11.76 -4.45
C PRO A 166 -3.77 11.55 -3.99
N GLU A 167 -3.60 11.09 -2.74
CA GLU A 167 -2.29 10.73 -2.18
C GLU A 167 -1.85 9.35 -2.68
N ILE A 168 -1.47 9.32 -3.96
CA ILE A 168 -1.08 8.13 -4.70
C ILE A 168 0.34 8.25 -5.26
N VAL A 169 1.06 7.14 -5.29
CA VAL A 169 2.38 7.05 -5.94
C VAL A 169 2.43 5.81 -6.83
N ARG A 170 3.46 5.73 -7.69
CA ARG A 170 3.63 4.57 -8.58
C ARG A 170 3.88 3.31 -7.74
N TRP A 171 3.36 2.17 -8.19
CA TRP A 171 3.51 0.90 -7.48
C TRP A 171 4.98 0.53 -7.18
N ASP A 172 5.89 0.80 -8.11
CA ASP A 172 7.32 0.53 -7.93
C ASP A 172 7.92 1.34 -6.76
N GLU A 173 7.40 2.55 -6.51
CA GLU A 173 7.83 3.45 -5.43
C GLU A 173 7.19 3.04 -4.08
N LEU A 174 5.99 2.48 -4.09
CA LEU A 174 5.32 1.95 -2.88
C LEU A 174 6.06 0.78 -2.25
N ARG A 175 6.87 0.04 -3.02
CA ARG A 175 7.63 -1.11 -2.51
C ARG A 175 8.99 -0.74 -1.93
N THR A 176 9.49 0.46 -2.21
CA THR A 176 10.87 0.87 -1.93
C THR A 176 11.01 1.87 -0.77
N ASN A 177 9.91 2.52 -0.36
CA ASN A 177 9.79 3.31 0.87
C ASN A 177 9.03 2.56 1.97
#